data_AF-A0A9W3F7Q3-F1
#
_entry.id   AF-A0A9W3F7Q3-F1
#
_cell.length_a   1.000
_cell.length_b   1.000
_cell.length_c   1.000
_cell.angle_alpha   90.00
_cell.angle_beta   90.00
_cell.angle_gamma   90.00
#
_symmetry.space_group_name_H-M   'P 1'
#
loop_
_entity.id
_entity.type
_entity.pdbx_description
1 polymer ?
#
loop_
_entity_poly.entity_id
_entity_poly.type
_entity_poly.pdbx_seq_one_letter_code
_entity_poly.pdbx_strand_id
1 'polypeptide(L)'
;MCGCLHSTPDQALHLEGDPGPSAAPTSTLAPRKMRKSISISKQLASIKALRKCSDLEKAIATAALIFRNSSDPDGKLGKAAAKNLLQTQFRNFTEGQETKPRYKVLLSELDKHTETKLDFEDFMILLLSITVMSDLLQNIWSVKIM
;
A
#
# COMPACT_ATOMS: atom_id res chain seq x y z
N MET A 1 48.67 42.82 -13.09
CA MET A 1 50.13 42.59 -12.98
C MET A 1 50.27 41.36 -12.08
N CYS A 2 50.39 40.13 -12.60
CA CYS A 2 51.48 39.50 -13.38
C CYS A 2 52.77 39.32 -12.56
N GLY A 3 53.23 38.06 -12.43
CA GLY A 3 54.52 37.63 -11.85
C GLY A 3 54.35 36.40 -10.94
N CYS A 4 54.32 35.16 -11.46
CA CYS A 4 55.46 34.28 -11.82
C CYS A 4 56.39 33.97 -10.63
N LEU A 5 56.31 32.77 -10.02
CA LEU A 5 57.06 31.53 -10.34
C LEU A 5 58.58 31.67 -10.31
N HIS A 6 59.25 30.94 -9.40
CA HIS A 6 60.56 30.35 -9.66
C HIS A 6 60.74 29.02 -8.92
N SER A 7 61.14 28.03 -9.71
CA SER A 7 61.30 26.60 -9.44
C SER A 7 62.77 26.24 -9.19
N THR A 8 63.03 25.03 -8.67
CA THR A 8 64.05 24.11 -9.23
C THR A 8 63.83 22.65 -8.75
N PRO A 9 64.37 21.65 -9.48
CA PRO A 9 63.71 20.35 -9.73
C PRO A 9 64.55 19.12 -9.31
N ASP A 10 63.95 17.93 -9.37
CA ASP A 10 64.62 16.71 -9.84
C ASP A 10 63.55 15.65 -10.22
N GLN A 11 63.48 15.26 -11.51
CA GLN A 11 63.98 13.97 -12.04
C GLN A 11 63.30 12.76 -11.37
N ALA A 12 62.64 11.81 -12.03
CA ALA A 12 62.64 11.41 -13.44
C ALA A 12 61.53 10.35 -13.69
N LEU A 13 60.98 10.35 -14.91
CA LEU A 13 60.52 9.20 -15.72
C LEU A 13 59.26 8.39 -15.32
N HIS A 14 58.21 8.62 -16.12
CA HIS A 14 57.39 7.64 -16.86
C HIS A 14 57.21 6.22 -16.28
N LEU A 15 55.95 5.81 -16.09
CA LEU A 15 55.36 4.69 -16.85
C LEU A 15 53.82 4.68 -16.75
N GLU A 16 53.25 4.58 -17.94
CA GLU A 16 51.89 4.47 -18.46
C GLU A 16 50.93 3.48 -17.76
N GLY A 17 49.63 3.83 -17.69
CA GLY A 17 48.54 2.88 -17.44
C GLY A 17 47.20 3.49 -16.96
N ASP A 18 46.30 3.82 -17.90
CA ASP A 18 44.84 4.02 -17.72
C ASP A 18 44.13 2.98 -18.63
N PRO A 19 42.84 2.56 -18.53
CA PRO A 19 41.72 3.02 -17.69
C PRO A 19 40.83 1.92 -17.03
N GLY A 20 39.93 2.32 -16.12
CA GLY A 20 38.56 1.74 -16.06
C GLY A 20 38.01 1.20 -14.72
N PRO A 21 36.67 1.25 -14.51
CA PRO A 21 36.00 1.25 -13.20
C PRO A 21 35.56 -0.16 -12.75
N SER A 22 35.62 -0.48 -11.45
CA SER A 22 35.15 -1.78 -10.95
C SER A 22 34.29 -1.68 -9.69
N ALA A 23 32.98 -1.71 -9.95
CA ALA A 23 31.88 -2.34 -9.22
C ALA A 23 31.75 -2.17 -7.69
N ALA A 24 30.73 -1.40 -7.30
CA ALA A 24 30.11 -1.49 -5.98
C ALA A 24 29.48 -2.89 -5.73
N PRO A 25 29.45 -3.40 -4.49
CA PRO A 25 28.92 -4.74 -4.22
C PRO A 25 27.40 -4.76 -4.37
N THR A 26 26.93 -5.61 -5.30
CA THR A 26 25.52 -5.94 -5.50
C THR A 26 24.99 -6.67 -4.26
N SER A 27 24.17 -6.00 -3.47
CA SER A 27 23.40 -6.61 -2.38
C SER A 27 22.41 -7.62 -2.97
N THR A 28 22.80 -8.89 -2.93
CA THR A 28 21.93 -10.00 -3.32
C THR A 28 20.94 -10.23 -2.19
N LEU A 29 19.75 -9.63 -2.31
CA LEU A 29 18.60 -9.93 -1.45
C LEU A 29 18.15 -11.37 -1.74
N ALA A 30 18.46 -12.27 -0.82
CA ALA A 30 18.00 -13.65 -0.87
C ALA A 30 16.45 -13.71 -0.98
N PRO A 31 15.89 -14.66 -1.76
CA PRO A 31 14.46 -14.77 -1.94
C PRO A 31 13.79 -15.06 -0.60
N ARG A 32 12.99 -14.09 -0.14
CA ARG A 32 12.21 -14.16 1.10
C ARG A 32 11.28 -15.37 0.99
N LYS A 33 11.57 -16.40 1.80
CA LYS A 33 10.74 -17.61 1.99
C LYS A 33 9.27 -17.18 2.06
N MET A 34 8.49 -17.45 1.01
CA MET A 34 7.09 -17.02 0.95
C MET A 34 6.34 -17.67 2.11
N ARG A 35 5.94 -16.87 3.10
CA ARG A 35 5.06 -17.35 4.18
C ARG A 35 3.75 -17.74 3.52
N LYS A 36 3.35 -19.01 3.66
CA LYS A 36 2.04 -19.49 3.19
C LYS A 36 0.96 -18.54 3.71
N SER A 37 0.20 -17.91 2.83
CA SER A 37 -0.88 -17.00 3.22
C SER A 37 -1.95 -17.81 3.94
N ILE A 38 -2.18 -17.50 5.22
CA ILE A 38 -3.29 -18.09 5.99
C ILE A 38 -4.55 -17.32 5.56
N SER A 39 -5.64 -18.01 5.23
CA SER A 39 -6.89 -17.32 4.89
C SER A 39 -7.42 -16.51 6.07
N ILE A 40 -8.04 -15.36 5.77
CA ILE A 40 -8.64 -14.47 6.79
C ILE A 40 -9.62 -15.24 7.67
N SER A 41 -10.47 -16.09 7.07
CA SER A 41 -11.43 -16.92 7.82
C SER A 41 -10.72 -17.84 8.83
N LYS A 42 -9.56 -18.40 8.47
CA LYS A 42 -8.76 -19.24 9.35
C LYS A 42 -8.08 -18.44 10.46
N GLN A 43 -7.61 -17.23 10.15
CA GLN A 43 -7.06 -16.31 11.15
C GLN A 43 -8.13 -15.89 12.16
N LEU A 44 -9.32 -15.48 11.70
CA LEU A 44 -10.43 -15.10 12.58
C LEU A 44 -10.93 -16.27 13.44
N ALA A 45 -11.09 -17.46 12.83
CA ALA A 45 -11.53 -18.66 13.57
C ALA A 45 -10.55 -19.11 14.66
N SER A 46 -9.26 -18.80 14.50
CA SER A 46 -8.24 -19.12 15.50
C SER A 46 -8.32 -18.25 16.75
N ILE A 47 -8.99 -17.10 16.70
CA ILE A 47 -9.10 -16.16 17.81
C ILE A 47 -10.36 -16.48 18.63
N LYS A 48 -10.19 -17.25 19.71
CA LYS A 48 -11.30 -17.61 20.62
C LYS A 48 -12.07 -16.40 21.16
N ALA A 49 -11.39 -15.27 21.36
CA ALA A 49 -12.00 -14.03 21.86
C ALA A 49 -13.07 -13.46 20.91
N LEU A 50 -12.89 -13.59 19.58
CA LEU A 50 -13.85 -13.08 18.59
C LEU A 50 -15.23 -13.75 18.68
N ARG A 51 -15.33 -14.94 19.30
CA ARG A 51 -16.62 -15.61 19.53
C ARG A 51 -17.52 -14.84 20.49
N LYS A 52 -16.94 -14.03 21.38
CA LYS A 52 -17.67 -13.23 22.37
C LYS A 52 -17.92 -11.79 21.90
N CYS A 53 -17.28 -11.37 20.81
CA CYS A 53 -17.44 -10.03 20.25
C CYS A 53 -18.82 -9.85 19.61
N SER A 54 -19.31 -8.62 19.62
CA SER A 54 -20.46 -8.17 18.83
C SER A 54 -20.15 -8.25 17.33
N ASP A 55 -21.19 -8.18 16.49
CA ASP A 55 -21.02 -8.24 15.04
C ASP A 55 -20.28 -7.03 14.48
N LEU A 56 -20.44 -5.85 15.11
CA LEU A 56 -19.68 -4.66 14.74
C LEU A 56 -18.18 -4.83 15.07
N GLU A 57 -17.84 -5.31 16.26
CA GLU A 57 -16.44 -5.57 16.63
C GLU A 57 -15.80 -6.62 15.70
N LYS A 58 -16.54 -7.66 15.33
CA LYS A 58 -16.08 -8.66 14.35
C LYS A 58 -15.85 -8.05 12.97
N ALA A 59 -16.75 -7.17 12.52
CA ALA A 59 -16.62 -6.49 11.23
C ALA A 59 -15.37 -5.58 11.22
N ILE A 60 -15.15 -4.80 12.27
CA ILE A 60 -13.97 -3.94 12.40
C ILE A 60 -12.68 -4.78 12.49
N ALA A 61 -12.67 -5.86 13.27
CA ALA A 61 -11.53 -6.78 13.34
C ALA A 61 -11.22 -7.41 11.97
N THR A 62 -12.26 -7.74 11.20
CA THR A 62 -12.11 -8.26 9.84
C THR A 62 -11.50 -7.21 8.91
N ALA A 63 -11.96 -5.96 8.96
CA ALA A 63 -11.39 -4.86 8.18
C ALA A 63 -9.91 -4.61 8.52
N ALA A 64 -9.57 -4.60 9.82
CA ALA A 64 -8.19 -4.45 10.29
C ALA A 64 -7.28 -5.59 9.80
N LEU A 65 -7.78 -6.82 9.81
CA LEU A 65 -7.03 -7.98 9.35
C LEU A 65 -6.82 -7.99 7.83
N ILE A 66 -7.85 -7.61 7.06
CA ILE A 66 -7.72 -7.42 5.60
C ILE A 66 -6.65 -6.38 5.31
N PHE A 67 -6.74 -5.20 5.95
CA PHE A 67 -5.74 -4.15 5.79
C PHE A 67 -4.33 -4.67 6.09
N ARG A 68 -4.14 -5.34 7.23
CA ARG A 68 -2.83 -5.85 7.65
C ARG A 68 -2.27 -6.89 6.68
N ASN A 69 -3.10 -7.76 6.13
CA ASN A 69 -2.69 -8.81 5.21
C ASN A 69 -2.34 -8.27 3.81
N SER A 70 -2.94 -7.14 3.41
CA SER A 70 -2.70 -6.49 2.12
C SER A 70 -1.66 -5.36 2.18
N SER A 71 -1.21 -5.00 3.38
CA SER A 71 -0.21 -3.95 3.60
C SER A 71 1.21 -4.44 3.35
N ASP A 72 2.06 -3.51 2.96
CA ASP A 72 3.50 -3.71 2.76
C ASP A 72 4.23 -3.94 4.11
N PRO A 73 5.53 -4.31 4.10
CA PRO A 73 6.32 -4.48 5.33
C PRO A 73 6.30 -3.26 6.26
N ASP A 74 6.12 -2.08 5.70
CA ASP A 74 6.04 -0.78 6.38
C ASP A 74 4.69 -0.58 7.12
N GLY A 75 3.74 -1.51 6.94
CA GLY A 75 2.41 -1.46 7.56
C GLY A 75 1.43 -0.50 6.88
N LYS A 76 1.75 -0.05 5.66
CA LYS A 76 0.89 0.83 4.86
C LYS A 76 0.35 0.08 3.65
N LEU A 77 -0.81 0.51 3.15
CA LEU A 77 -1.51 -0.10 2.03
C LEU A 77 -1.34 0.74 0.75
N GLY A 78 -0.76 0.14 -0.28
CA GLY A 78 -0.65 0.79 -1.59
C GLY A 78 -2.03 1.03 -2.23
N LYS A 79 -2.17 2.14 -2.97
CA LYS A 79 -3.45 2.52 -3.60
C LYS A 79 -4.00 1.48 -4.57
N ALA A 80 -3.13 0.83 -5.35
CA ALA A 80 -3.51 -0.26 -6.25
C ALA A 80 -4.08 -1.47 -5.48
N ALA A 81 -3.48 -1.82 -4.33
CA ALA A 81 -3.99 -2.87 -3.46
C ALA A 81 -5.31 -2.47 -2.81
N ALA A 82 -5.46 -1.21 -2.38
CA ALA A 82 -6.72 -0.68 -1.88
C ALA A 82 -7.83 -0.75 -2.93
N LYS A 83 -7.58 -0.35 -4.17
CA LYS A 83 -8.53 -0.50 -5.29
C LYS A 83 -8.93 -1.95 -5.52
N ASN A 84 -7.96 -2.88 -5.49
CA ASN A 84 -8.26 -4.30 -5.60
C ASN A 84 -9.14 -4.82 -4.46
N LEU A 85 -8.91 -4.36 -3.22
CA LEU A 85 -9.76 -4.71 -2.09
C LEU A 85 -11.19 -4.20 -2.26
N LEU A 86 -11.38 -2.99 -2.77
CA LEU A 86 -12.73 -2.48 -3.05
C LEU A 86 -13.47 -3.35 -4.07
N GLN A 87 -12.76 -3.75 -5.14
CA GLN A 87 -13.33 -4.57 -6.22
C GLN A 87 -13.61 -6.02 -5.80
N THR A 88 -12.88 -6.55 -4.81
CA THR A 88 -12.96 -7.96 -4.42
C THR A 88 -13.71 -8.19 -3.11
N GLN A 89 -13.41 -7.41 -2.06
CA GLN A 89 -13.99 -7.56 -0.72
C GLN A 89 -15.19 -6.64 -0.49
N PHE A 90 -15.28 -5.52 -1.23
CA PHE A 90 -16.31 -4.50 -1.03
C PHE A 90 -17.28 -4.37 -2.23
N ARG A 91 -17.33 -5.40 -3.08
CA ARG A 91 -18.01 -5.38 -4.38
C ARG A 91 -19.46 -4.90 -4.31
N ASN A 92 -20.27 -5.47 -3.41
CA ASN A 92 -21.70 -5.15 -3.32
C ASN A 92 -21.96 -3.71 -2.92
N PHE A 93 -21.04 -3.09 -2.16
CA PHE A 93 -21.14 -1.67 -1.82
C PHE A 93 -20.72 -0.77 -2.99
N THR A 94 -19.83 -1.24 -3.85
CA THR A 94 -19.36 -0.53 -5.05
C THR A 94 -20.24 -0.73 -6.30
N GLU A 95 -21.10 -1.74 -6.29
CA GLU A 95 -21.96 -2.09 -7.43
C GLU A 95 -22.91 -0.93 -7.78
N GLY A 96 -22.95 -0.58 -9.07
CA GLY A 96 -23.73 0.55 -9.58
C GLY A 96 -23.14 1.93 -9.26
N GLN A 97 -22.11 2.01 -8.42
CA GLN A 97 -21.47 3.28 -8.05
C GLN A 97 -20.51 3.79 -9.12
N GLU A 98 -20.09 2.96 -10.09
CA GLU A 98 -19.05 3.32 -11.07
C GLU A 98 -19.39 4.53 -11.94
N THR A 99 -20.69 4.81 -12.10
CA THR A 99 -21.17 5.93 -12.89
C THR A 99 -21.22 7.24 -12.11
N LYS A 100 -21.23 7.19 -10.77
CA LYS A 100 -21.44 8.35 -9.90
C LYS A 100 -20.18 9.25 -9.86
N PRO A 101 -20.33 10.59 -9.97
CA PRO A 101 -19.19 11.50 -10.02
C PRO A 101 -18.24 11.38 -8.83
N ARG A 102 -18.78 11.32 -7.60
CA ARG A 102 -17.97 11.19 -6.38
C ARG A 102 -17.15 9.89 -6.35
N TYR A 103 -17.70 8.80 -6.90
CA TYR A 103 -17.02 7.50 -6.90
C TYR A 103 -15.89 7.48 -7.92
N LYS A 104 -16.10 8.09 -9.09
CA LYS A 104 -15.05 8.30 -10.09
C LYS A 104 -13.88 9.13 -9.55
N VAL A 105 -14.15 10.15 -8.74
CA VAL A 105 -13.10 10.95 -8.08
C VAL A 105 -12.29 10.09 -7.10
N LEU A 106 -12.96 9.29 -6.26
CA LEU A 106 -12.28 8.37 -5.34
C LEU A 106 -11.43 7.33 -6.07
N LEU A 107 -11.97 6.68 -7.11
CA LEU A 107 -11.21 5.71 -7.90
C LEU A 107 -10.03 6.36 -8.63
N SER A 108 -10.21 7.55 -9.19
CA SER A 108 -9.12 8.30 -9.83
C SER A 108 -7.99 8.60 -8.86
N GLU A 109 -8.30 8.91 -7.59
CA GLU A 109 -7.28 9.13 -6.56
C GLU A 109 -6.48 7.85 -6.26
N LEU A 110 -7.14 6.69 -6.29
CA LEU A 110 -6.49 5.39 -6.13
C LEU A 110 -5.70 4.95 -7.37
N ASP A 111 -6.06 5.44 -8.56
CA ASP A 111 -5.36 5.16 -9.81
C ASP A 111 -4.13 6.04 -10.05
N LYS A 112 -3.97 7.12 -9.26
CA LYS A 112 -2.75 7.92 -9.30
C LYS A 112 -1.55 7.07 -8.90
N HIS A 113 -0.58 6.95 -9.81
CA HIS A 113 0.72 6.34 -9.57
C HIS A 113 1.61 7.25 -8.70
N THR A 114 1.20 7.42 -7.45
CA THR A 114 1.92 8.16 -6.42
C THR A 114 2.39 7.21 -5.34
N GLU A 115 3.56 7.46 -4.76
CA GLU A 115 4.09 6.69 -3.62
C GLU A 115 3.30 6.89 -2.31
N THR A 116 2.23 7.71 -2.33
CA THR A 116 1.34 7.90 -1.18
C THR A 116 0.55 6.63 -0.91
N LYS A 117 0.90 5.97 0.20
CA LYS A 117 0.21 4.79 0.74
C LYS A 117 -0.78 5.22 1.80
N LEU A 118 -1.84 4.43 1.96
CA LEU A 118 -2.86 4.61 2.98
C LEU A 118 -2.39 3.99 4.29
N ASP A 119 -2.64 4.67 5.40
CA ASP A 119 -2.63 4.01 6.69
C ASP A 119 -4.00 3.40 7.03
N PHE A 120 -4.11 2.85 8.23
CA PHE A 120 -5.35 2.18 8.61
C PHE A 120 -6.51 3.17 8.77
N GLU A 121 -6.24 4.39 9.25
CA GLU A 121 -7.27 5.42 9.38
C GLU A 121 -7.75 5.87 8.00
N ASP A 122 -6.82 6.16 7.08
CA ASP A 122 -7.14 6.50 5.69
C ASP A 122 -7.96 5.40 5.01
N PHE A 123 -7.61 4.14 5.22
CA PHE A 123 -8.35 2.99 4.69
C PHE A 123 -9.77 2.91 5.26
N MET A 124 -9.96 3.14 6.56
CA MET A 124 -11.28 3.14 7.17
C MET A 124 -12.14 4.32 6.68
N ILE A 125 -11.54 5.49 6.47
CA ILE A 125 -12.20 6.65 5.86
C ILE A 125 -12.66 6.31 4.43
N LEU A 126 -11.82 5.62 3.65
CA LEU A 126 -12.18 5.17 2.30
C LEU A 126 -13.37 4.19 2.32
N LEU A 127 -13.33 3.17 3.20
CA LEU A 127 -14.44 2.23 3.34
C LEU A 127 -15.74 2.92 3.74
N LEU A 128 -15.68 3.83 4.73
CA LEU A 128 -16.84 4.59 5.17
C LEU A 128 -17.40 5.47 4.04
N SER A 129 -16.54 6.16 3.30
CA SER A 129 -16.93 7.03 2.19
C SER A 129 -17.72 6.26 1.12
N ILE A 130 -17.24 5.07 0.74
CA ILE A 130 -17.92 4.21 -0.23
C ILE A 130 -19.22 3.65 0.34
N THR A 131 -19.22 3.25 1.61
CA THR A 131 -20.43 2.76 2.30
C THR A 131 -21.54 3.79 2.26
N VAL A 132 -21.25 5.03 2.62
CA VAL A 132 -22.23 6.14 2.64
C VAL A 132 -22.79 6.44 1.24
N MET A 133 -21.96 6.29 0.22
CA MET A 133 -22.36 6.53 -1.17
C MET A 133 -23.18 5.38 -1.78
N SER A 134 -23.11 4.19 -1.19
CA SER A 134 -23.66 2.96 -1.75
C SER A 134 -25.18 2.95 -1.77
N ASP A 135 -25.74 2.52 -2.90
CA ASP A 135 -27.19 2.28 -3.01
C ASP A 135 -27.65 1.13 -2.09
N LEU A 136 -26.77 0.17 -1.77
CA LEU A 136 -27.08 -0.89 -0.82
C LEU A 136 -27.40 -0.32 0.57
N LEU A 137 -26.62 0.67 1.04
CA LEU A 137 -26.90 1.33 2.32
C LEU A 137 -28.24 2.08 2.26
N GLN A 138 -28.51 2.78 1.16
CA GLN A 138 -29.79 3.46 0.95
C GLN A 138 -30.96 2.49 0.97
N ASN A 139 -30.79 1.30 0.39
CA ASN A 139 -31.78 0.23 0.44
C ASN A 139 -31.98 -0.30 1.85
N ILE A 140 -30.91 -0.53 2.61
CA ILE A 140 -31.00 -0.96 4.02
C ILE A 140 -31.80 0.06 4.86
N TRP A 141 -31.56 1.36 4.64
CA TRP A 141 -32.28 2.43 5.35
C TRP A 141 -33.70 2.67 4.86
N SER A 142 -34.00 2.35 3.60
CA SER A 142 -35.34 2.52 3.03
C SER A 142 -36.31 1.38 3.37
N VAL A 143 -35.80 0.25 3.87
CA VAL A 143 -36.64 -0.78 4.50
C VAL A 143 -37.29 -0.16 5.72
N LYS A 144 -38.56 0.27 5.56
CA LYS A 144 -39.43 0.54 6.70
C LYS A 144 -39.46 -0.73 7.55
N ILE A 145 -39.15 -0.59 8.83
CA ILE A 145 -39.48 -1.59 9.84
C ILE A 145 -41.01 -1.75 9.74
N MET A 146 -41.44 -2.85 9.11
CA MET A 146 -42.84 -3.25 9.05
C MET A 146 -43.21 -3.99 10.32
#